data_AF-A0A1Y1BA32-F1
#
_entry.id   AF-A0A1Y1BA32-F1
#
_cell.length_a   1.000
_cell.length_b   1.000
_cell.length_c   1.000
_cell.angle_alpha   90.00
_cell.angle_beta   90.00
_cell.angle_gamma   90.00
#
_symmetry.space_group_name_H-M   'P 1'
#
loop_
_entity.id
_entity.type
_entity.pdbx_description
1 polymer ?
#
loop_
_entity_poly.entity_id
_entity_poly.type
_entity_poly.pdbx_seq_one_letter_code
_entity_poly.pdbx_strand_id
1 'polypeptide(L)'
;MYSLLDGYEGQLEAEVHVSKGYQGACKVILEGSWGKVYFAVLPCFYEAKRVMGLALNPHVGGFYGVTIVETNNDITHERAEDWLLEH
;
A
#
# COMPACT_ATOMS: atom_id res chain seq x y z
N MET A 1 13.67 -25.79 24.12
CA MET A 1 12.75 -25.76 22.96
C MET A 1 12.07 -24.41 22.94
N TYR A 2 12.74 -23.40 22.39
CA TYR A 2 12.18 -22.08 22.05
C TYR A 2 13.11 -21.49 20.97
N SER A 3 12.75 -21.64 19.70
CA SER A 3 13.25 -20.74 18.66
C SER A 3 12.11 -19.80 18.33
N LEU A 4 12.19 -18.62 18.95
CA LEU A 4 11.40 -17.45 18.61
C LEU A 4 11.79 -17.04 17.19
N LEU A 5 10.81 -17.08 16.30
CA LEU A 5 10.69 -16.20 15.13
C LEU A 5 11.97 -16.12 14.30
N ASP A 6 12.24 -17.19 13.54
CA ASP A 6 12.94 -17.03 12.27
C ASP A 6 12.21 -15.92 11.52
N GLY A 7 12.95 -14.84 11.26
CA GLY A 7 12.44 -13.66 10.58
C GLY A 7 11.69 -14.09 9.34
N TYR A 8 10.44 -13.68 9.24
CA TYR A 8 9.75 -13.69 7.97
C TYR A 8 10.50 -12.68 7.09
N GLU A 9 11.58 -13.12 6.43
CA GLU A 9 12.16 -12.46 5.27
C GLU A 9 11.17 -12.61 4.10
N GLY A 10 9.91 -12.24 4.34
CA GLY A 10 8.94 -12.07 3.27
C GLY A 10 9.46 -10.93 2.43
N GLN A 11 9.91 -11.25 1.22
CA GLN A 11 10.30 -10.27 0.23
C GLN A 11 9.17 -9.24 0.13
N LEU A 12 9.47 -7.97 0.38
CA LEU A 12 8.46 -6.91 0.24
C LEU A 12 8.05 -6.85 -1.23
N GLU A 13 6.78 -7.10 -1.52
CA GLU A 13 6.26 -7.15 -2.89
C GLU A 13 5.57 -5.83 -3.24
N ALA A 14 6.00 -5.22 -4.35
CA ALA A 14 5.42 -3.99 -4.86
C ALA A 14 5.04 -4.19 -6.33
N GLU A 15 3.74 -4.14 -6.62
CA GLU A 15 3.20 -4.27 -7.96
C GLU A 15 2.53 -2.97 -8.41
N VAL A 16 2.75 -2.60 -9.68
CA VAL A 16 2.17 -1.39 -10.27
C VAL A 16 1.53 -1.73 -11.61
N HIS A 17 0.20 -1.69 -11.64
CA HIS A 17 -0.63 -1.91 -12.82
C HIS A 17 -1.31 -0.59 -13.22
N VAL A 18 -0.48 0.41 -13.55
CA VAL A 18 -0.92 1.74 -13.99
C VAL A 18 -0.35 2.04 -15.37
N SER A 19 -1.22 2.37 -16.32
CA SER A 19 -0.87 2.67 -17.70
C SER A 19 -0.02 3.92 -17.78
N LYS A 20 0.92 3.93 -18.73
CA LYS A 20 1.76 5.10 -18.97
C LYS A 20 0.90 6.31 -19.36
N GLY A 21 1.00 7.38 -18.57
CA GLY A 21 0.27 8.63 -18.81
C GLY A 21 -1.13 8.68 -18.18
N TYR A 22 -1.54 7.67 -17.42
CA TYR A 22 -2.75 7.72 -16.62
C TYR A 22 -2.68 8.86 -15.58
N GLN A 23 -3.75 9.65 -15.47
CA GLN A 23 -3.86 10.80 -14.56
C GLN A 23 -5.07 10.70 -13.61
N GLY A 24 -5.76 9.56 -13.58
CA GLY A 24 -6.91 9.35 -12.71
C GLY A 24 -6.54 8.82 -11.31
N ALA A 25 -7.57 8.44 -10.56
CA ALA A 25 -7.43 7.89 -9.23
C ALA A 25 -6.78 6.51 -9.25
N CYS A 26 -6.00 6.20 -8.22
CA CYS A 26 -5.34 4.91 -8.06
C CYS A 26 -5.80 4.24 -6.77
N LYS A 27 -6.14 2.96 -6.86
CA LYS A 27 -6.39 2.13 -5.68
C LYS A 27 -5.08 1.48 -5.28
N VAL A 28 -4.71 1.66 -4.02
CA VAL A 28 -3.61 0.96 -3.36
C VAL A 28 -4.22 -0.16 -2.54
N ILE A 29 -3.78 -1.39 -2.79
CA ILE A 29 -4.17 -2.60 -2.05
C ILE A 29 -2.97 -2.99 -1.19
N LEU A 30 -3.20 -3.19 0.10
CA LEU A 30 -2.16 -3.43 1.10
C LEU A 30 -2.36 -4.80 1.74
N GLU A 31 -1.33 -5.61 1.73
CA GLU A 31 -1.33 -6.95 2.31
C GLU A 31 -0.57 -6.93 3.64
N GLY A 32 -1.33 -7.14 4.71
CA GLY A 32 -0.85 -7.14 6.09
C GLY A 32 -0.88 -8.55 6.67
N SER A 33 -0.20 -8.73 7.81
CA SER A 33 -0.04 -10.04 8.45
C SER A 33 -1.37 -10.76 8.64
N TRP A 34 -1.32 -12.09 8.52
CA TRP A 34 -2.44 -13.00 8.79
C TRP A 34 -3.58 -12.87 7.77
N GLY A 35 -3.25 -12.52 6.53
CA GLY A 35 -4.19 -12.46 5.42
C GLY A 35 -5.13 -11.24 5.47
N LYS A 36 -4.79 -10.22 6.25
CA LYS A 36 -5.56 -8.97 6.27
C LYS A 36 -5.23 -8.15 5.03
N VAL A 37 -6.28 -7.69 4.34
CA VAL A 37 -6.15 -6.83 3.16
C VAL A 37 -6.82 -5.50 3.45
N TYR A 38 -6.10 -4.40 3.19
CA TYR A 38 -6.57 -3.03 3.31
C TYR A 38 -6.53 -2.36 1.95
N PHE A 39 -7.26 -1.25 1.79
CA PHE A 39 -7.15 -0.46 0.56
C PHE A 39 -7.38 1.03 0.81
N ALA A 40 -6.75 1.85 -0.02
CA ALA A 40 -6.96 3.28 -0.10
C ALA A 40 -7.11 3.70 -1.57
N VAL A 41 -7.96 4.69 -1.86
CA VAL A 41 -8.09 5.29 -3.19
C VAL A 41 -7.57 6.71 -3.12
N LEU A 42 -6.53 6.97 -3.90
CA LEU A 42 -5.79 8.24 -3.94
C LEU A 42 -6.10 8.96 -5.25
N PRO A 43 -6.12 10.30 -5.27
CA PRO A 43 -6.52 11.09 -6.44
C PRO A 43 -5.59 10.91 -7.64
N CYS A 44 -4.34 10.48 -7.42
CA CYS A 44 -3.38 10.30 -8.50
C CYS A 44 -2.32 9.24 -8.17
N PHE A 45 -1.62 8.79 -9.22
CA PHE A 45 -0.53 7.83 -9.10
C PHE A 45 0.62 8.29 -8.20
N TYR A 46 0.87 9.60 -8.13
CA TYR A 46 1.91 10.15 -7.26
C TYR A 46 1.60 9.89 -5.78
N GLU A 47 0.38 10.21 -5.33
CA GLU A 47 -0.03 9.95 -3.94
C GLU A 47 -0.12 8.45 -3.64
N ALA A 48 -0.59 7.64 -4.58
CA ALA A 48 -0.60 6.18 -4.43
C ALA A 48 0.81 5.60 -4.24
N LYS A 49 1.81 6.12 -4.95
CA LYS A 49 3.22 5.74 -4.75
C LYS A 49 3.76 6.15 -3.38
N ARG A 50 3.34 7.31 -2.86
CA ARG A 50 3.72 7.75 -1.52
C ARG A 50 3.16 6.81 -0.47
N VAL A 51 1.87 6.45 -0.56
CA VAL A 51 1.24 5.45 0.31
C VAL A 51 1.98 4.12 0.22
N MET A 52 2.30 3.62 -0.97
CA MET A 52 3.07 2.39 -1.14
C MET A 52 4.41 2.41 -0.40
N GLY A 53 5.18 3.50 -0.53
CA GLY A 53 6.46 3.64 0.17
C GLY A 53 6.32 3.68 1.70
N LEU A 54 5.26 4.31 2.20
CA LEU A 54 4.96 4.35 3.64
C LEU A 54 4.47 2.99 4.16
N ALA A 55 3.62 2.32 3.40
CA ALA A 55 3.06 1.02 3.74
C ALA A 55 4.14 -0.06 3.85
N LEU A 56 5.06 -0.12 2.88
CA LEU A 56 6.17 -1.09 2.86
C LEU A 56 7.27 -0.77 3.88
N ASN A 57 7.24 0.40 4.52
CA ASN A 57 8.20 0.73 5.56
C ASN A 57 7.83 -0.02 6.86
N PRO A 58 8.70 -0.89 7.39
CA PRO A 58 8.41 -1.69 8.59
C PRO A 58 8.24 -0.86 9.87
N HIS A 59 8.72 0.38 9.90
CA HIS A 59 8.57 1.30 11.03
C HIS A 59 7.36 2.22 10.92
N VAL A 60 6.65 2.19 9.79
CA VAL A 60 5.48 3.03 9.53
C VAL A 60 4.25 2.16 9.28
N GLY A 61 4.14 1.54 8.11
CA GLY A 61 2.97 0.72 7.76
C GLY A 61 3.12 -0.77 8.11
N GLY A 62 4.32 -1.34 7.99
CA GLY A 62 4.54 -2.76 8.30
C GLY A 62 3.82 -3.76 7.39
N PHE A 63 3.41 -3.33 6.19
CA PHE A 63 2.81 -4.21 5.18
C PHE A 63 3.89 -4.97 4.42
N TYR A 64 3.58 -6.21 4.00
CA TYR A 64 4.52 -7.03 3.24
C TYR A 64 4.27 -7.00 1.73
N GLY A 65 3.08 -6.60 1.30
CA GLY A 65 2.70 -6.53 -0.10
C GLY A 65 1.89 -5.27 -0.41
N VAL A 66 2.16 -4.62 -1.53
CA VAL A 66 1.39 -3.48 -2.02
C VAL A 66 1.18 -3.56 -3.52
N THR A 67 -0.06 -3.39 -3.95
CA THR A 67 -0.45 -3.34 -5.37
C THR A 67 -1.15 -2.04 -5.69
N ILE A 68 -0.65 -1.30 -6.67
CA ILE A 68 -1.29 -0.09 -7.20
C ILE A 68 -2.00 -0.43 -8.51
N VAL A 69 -3.29 -0.09 -8.61
CA VAL A 69 -4.08 -0.26 -9.82
C VAL A 69 -4.83 1.03 -10.16
N GLU A 70 -5.13 1.23 -11.45
CA GLU A 70 -6.08 2.27 -11.88
C GLU A 70 -7.48 1.99 -11.31
N THR A 71 -8.24 3.05 -11.03
CA THR A 71 -9.60 2.88 -10.54
C THR A 71 -10.50 4.05 -10.93
N ASN A 72 -11.80 3.79 -10.98
CA ASN A 72 -12.86 4.80 -11.07
C ASN A 72 -13.65 4.91 -9.76
N ASN A 73 -13.15 4.30 -8.68
CA ASN A 73 -13.78 4.39 -7.37
C ASN A 73 -13.61 5.80 -6.79
N ASP A 74 -14.50 6.15 -5.86
CA ASP A 74 -14.41 7.40 -5.14
C ASP A 74 -13.12 7.49 -4.31
N ILE A 75 -12.54 8.69 -4.27
CA ILE A 75 -11.33 8.99 -3.49
C ILE A 75 -11.65 8.80 -2.01
N THR A 76 -10.83 8.01 -1.32
CA THR A 76 -10.96 7.83 0.13
C THR A 76 -9.99 8.70 0.90
N HIS A 77 -8.84 9.04 0.31
CA HIS A 77 -7.84 9.92 0.91
C HIS A 77 -7.29 10.86 -0.16
N GLU A 78 -7.29 12.16 0.12
CA GLU A 78 -6.76 13.17 -0.80
C GLU A 78 -5.23 13.14 -0.82
N ARG A 79 -4.61 12.76 0.30
CA ARG A 79 -3.16 12.71 0.46
C ARG A 79 -2.69 11.46 1.16
N ALA A 80 -1.45 11.06 0.89
CA ALA A 80 -0.81 9.95 1.58
C ALA A 80 -0.70 10.17 3.10
N GLU A 81 -0.63 11.41 3.55
CA GLU A 81 -0.62 11.78 4.97
C GLU A 81 -1.96 11.50 5.65
N ASP A 82 -3.09 11.67 4.95
CA ASP A 82 -4.41 11.39 5.51
C ASP A 82 -4.50 9.89 5.84
N TRP A 83 -3.93 9.05 4.96
CA TRP A 83 -3.85 7.61 5.18
C TRP A 83 -3.06 7.24 6.45
N LEU A 84 -1.96 7.95 6.74
CA LEU A 84 -1.14 7.74 7.94
C LEU A 84 -1.85 8.10 9.25
N LEU A 85 -2.84 8.98 9.21
CA LEU A 85 -3.58 9.33 10.43
C LEU A 85 -4.63 8.28 10.80
N GLU A 86 -5.02 7.44 9.83
CA GLU A 86 -6.04 6.41 9.98
C GLU A 86 -5.45 4.99 10.18
N HIS A 87 -4.15 4.80 9.93
CA HIS A 87 -3.45 3.51 10.00
C HIS A 87 -2.20 3.59 10.89
#